data_AF-A0A638YLQ7-F1
#
_entry.id   AF-A0A638YLQ7-F1
#
_cell.length_a   1.000
_cell.length_b   1.000
_cell.length_c   1.000
_cell.angle_alpha   90.00
_cell.angle_beta   90.00
_cell.angle_gamma   90.00
#
_symmetry.space_group_name_H-M   'P 1'
#
loop_
_entity.id
_entity.type
_entity.pdbx_description
1 polymer ?
#
loop_
_entity_poly.entity_id
_entity_poly.type
_entity_poly.pdbx_seq_one_letter_code
_entity_poly.pdbx_strand_id
1 'polypeptide(L)' 'MNPRLTLTEHQRRAEAVNNVLEDIIRLHRGELSICRATVHFQEIQKQFDTSVFAEGITYALDQIRSENRHG' A
#
# COMPACT_ATOMS: atom_id res chain seq x y z
N MET A 1 -2.40 25.24 -2.16
CA MET A 1 -2.37 23.80 -1.79
C MET A 1 -2.54 23.69 -0.29
N ASN A 2 -3.55 22.95 0.17
CA ASN A 2 -3.90 22.84 1.59
C ASN A 2 -3.04 21.73 2.24
N PRO A 3 -2.19 22.02 3.24
CA PRO A 3 -1.17 21.09 3.74
C PRO A 3 -1.68 20.09 4.79
N ARG A 4 -3.00 19.89 4.88
CA ARG A 4 -3.63 18.99 5.85
C ARG A 4 -4.59 18.07 5.14
N LEU A 5 -4.09 16.94 4.69
CA LEU A 5 -4.95 15.78 4.48
C LEU A 5 -5.70 15.56 5.79
N THR A 6 -7.03 15.50 5.72
CA THR A 6 -7.85 15.23 6.90
C THR A 6 -7.44 13.87 7.47
N LEU A 7 -7.55 13.67 8.78
CA LEU A 7 -7.21 12.40 9.44
C LEU A 7 -7.86 11.19 8.73
N THR A 8 -9.06 11.40 8.20
CA THR A 8 -9.85 10.45 7.42
C THR A 8 -9.21 10.05 6.08
N GLU A 9 -8.48 10.95 5.44
CA GLU A 9 -7.77 10.71 4.19
C GLU A 9 -6.48 9.91 4.42
N HIS A 10 -5.77 10.20 5.52
CA HIS A 10 -4.63 9.39 5.96
C HIS A 10 -5.06 7.96 6.35
N GLN A 11 -6.21 7.82 7.02
CA GLN A 11 -6.78 6.51 7.34
C GLN A 11 -7.13 5.70 6.09
N ARG A 12 -7.80 6.31 5.10
CA ARG A 12 -8.10 5.63 3.82
C ARG A 12 -6.83 5.19 3.08
N ARG A 13 -5.77 6.01 3.12
CA ARG A 13 -4.47 5.66 2.53
C ARG A 13 -3.81 4.48 3.24
N ALA A 14 -3.81 4.49 4.57
CA ALA A 14 -3.26 3.40 5.37
C ALA A 14 -4.02 2.08 5.15
N GLU A 15 -5.36 2.14 5.07
CA GLU A 15 -6.20 0.99 4.79
C GLU A 15 -5.94 0.42 3.39
N ALA A 16 -5.81 1.28 2.38
CA ALA A 16 -5.42 0.86 1.04
C ALA A 16 -4.05 0.18 0.99
N VAL A 17 -3.05 0.71 1.70
CA VAL A 17 -1.71 0.08 1.78
C VAL A 17 -1.78 -1.27 2.50
N ASN A 18 -2.58 -1.39 3.57
CA ASN A 18 -2.77 -2.65 4.27
C ASN A 18 -3.40 -3.72 3.36
N ASN A 19 -4.42 -3.35 2.58
CA ASN A 19 -5.06 -4.25 1.62
C ASN A 19 -4.08 -4.74 0.53
N VAL A 20 -3.20 -3.85 0.07
CA VAL A 20 -2.12 -4.16 -0.87
C VAL A 20 -1.14 -5.17 -0.27
N LEU A 21 -0.71 -4.96 0.98
CA LEU A 21 0.21 -5.86 1.67
C LEU A 21 -0.42 -7.23 1.92
N GLU A 22 -1.69 -7.27 2.30
CA GLU A 22 -2.44 -8.53 2.48
C GLU A 22 -2.51 -9.33 1.17
N ASP A 23 -2.76 -8.67 0.04
CA ASP A 23 -2.77 -9.32 -1.27
C ASP A 23 -1.39 -9.89 -1.66
N ILE A 24 -0.30 -9.18 -1.35
CA ILE A 24 1.07 -9.69 -1.57
C ILE A 24 1.30 -10.96 -0.73
N ILE A 25 0.88 -10.97 0.53
CA ILE A 25 0.99 -12.14 1.41
C ILE A 25 0.17 -13.31 0.86
N ARG A 26 -1.05 -13.05 0.41
CA ARG A 26 -1.95 -14.08 -0.15
C ARG A 26 -1.43 -14.62 -1.49
N LEU A 27 -0.84 -13.78 -2.32
CA LEU A 27 -0.11 -14.20 -3.53
C LEU A 27 1.04 -15.14 -3.17
N HIS A 28 1.85 -14.79 -2.18
CA HIS A 28 2.98 -15.61 -1.72
C HIS A 28 2.53 -16.98 -1.19
N ARG A 29 1.39 -17.04 -0.51
CA ARG A 29 0.79 -18.29 -0.01
C ARG A 29 0.04 -19.11 -1.07
N GLY A 30 -0.14 -18.58 -2.28
CA GLY A 30 -0.94 -19.22 -3.33
C GLY A 30 -2.45 -19.16 -3.08
N GLU A 31 -2.90 -18.30 -2.16
CA GLU A 31 -4.31 -18.11 -1.77
C GLU A 31 -5.04 -17.09 -2.66
N LEU A 32 -4.28 -16.34 -3.48
CA LEU A 32 -4.78 -15.33 -4.40
C LEU A 32 -4.16 -15.52 -5.78
N SER A 33 -4.98 -15.42 -6.83
CA SER A 33 -4.48 -15.47 -8.21
C SER A 33 -3.87 -14.13 -8.62
N ILE A 34 -2.80 -14.19 -9.42
CA ILE A 34 -2.13 -13.00 -9.96
C ILE A 34 -3.12 -12.08 -10.69
N CYS A 35 -4.03 -12.63 -11.50
CA CYS A 35 -5.03 -11.83 -12.20
C CYS A 35 -5.95 -11.07 -11.22
N ARG A 36 -6.37 -11.71 -10.12
CA ARG A 36 -7.27 -11.08 -9.14
C ARG A 36 -6.54 -10.02 -8.32
N ALA A 37 -5.29 -10.27 -7.95
CA ALA A 37 -4.44 -9.29 -7.29
C ALA A 37 -4.19 -8.06 -8.18
N THR A 38 -3.86 -8.26 -9.45
CA THR A 38 -3.62 -7.15 -10.40
C THR A 38 -4.84 -6.24 -10.57
N VAL A 39 -6.04 -6.81 -10.67
CA VAL A 39 -7.29 -6.02 -10.76
C VAL A 39 -7.48 -5.18 -9.48
N HIS A 40 -7.31 -5.80 -8.31
CA HIS A 40 -7.48 -5.11 -7.04
C HIS A 40 -6.42 -4.00 -6.83
N PHE A 41 -5.15 -4.25 -7.20
CA PHE A 41 -4.11 -3.21 -7.20
C PHE A 41 -4.48 -2.02 -8.09
N GLN A 42 -5.01 -2.26 -9.28
CA GLN A 42 -5.42 -1.19 -10.18
C GLN A 42 -6.61 -0.39 -9.63
N GLU A 43 -7.56 -1.04 -8.95
CA GLU A 43 -8.69 -0.37 -8.30
C GLU A 43 -8.25 0.49 -7.11
N ILE A 44 -7.27 0.02 -6.33
CA ILE A 44 -6.67 0.80 -5.24
C ILE A 44 -5.87 1.96 -5.82
N GLN A 45 -5.07 1.74 -6.86
CA GLN A 45 -4.27 2.80 -7.49
C GLN A 45 -5.14 3.94 -8.02
N LYS A 46 -6.32 3.67 -8.56
CA LYS A 46 -7.27 4.70 -9.03
C LYS A 46 -7.76 5.65 -7.93
N GLN A 47 -7.65 5.24 -6.66
CA GLN A 47 -8.08 6.05 -5.51
C GLN A 47 -7.01 7.04 -5.05
N PHE A 48 -5.79 6.96 -5.59
CA PHE A 48 -4.68 7.81 -5.22
C PHE A 48 -4.05 8.46 -6.44
N ASP A 49 -3.52 9.67 -6.26
CA ASP A 49 -2.55 10.20 -7.22
C ASP A 49 -1.35 9.24 -7.26
N THR A 50 -0.96 8.79 -8.45
CA THR A 50 0.09 7.76 -8.65
C THR A 50 1.39 8.08 -7.90
N SER A 51 1.72 9.36 -7.73
CA SER A 51 2.87 9.84 -6.95
C SER A 51 2.75 9.53 -5.45
N VAL A 52 1.58 9.73 -4.86
CA VAL A 52 1.31 9.49 -3.43
C VAL A 52 1.34 8.00 -3.11
N PHE A 53 0.83 7.16 -4.02
CA PHE A 53 0.86 5.71 -3.84
C PHE A 53 2.30 5.17 -3.89
N ALA A 54 3.12 5.67 -4.83
CA ALA A 54 4.54 5.33 -4.91
C ALA A 54 5.31 5.76 -3.65
N GLU A 55 5.09 6.99 -3.17
CA GLU A 55 5.69 7.48 -1.92
C GLU A 55 5.28 6.61 -0.72
N GLY A 56 4.02 6.20 -0.63
CA GLY A 56 3.52 5.32 0.43
C GLY A 56 4.21 3.95 0.45
N ILE A 57 4.43 3.35 -0.72
CA ILE A 57 5.17 2.09 -0.84
C ILE A 57 6.64 2.28 -0.49
N THR A 58 7.30 3.33 -0.98
CA THR A 58 8.71 3.61 -0.65
C THR A 58 8.89 3.81 0.86
N TYR A 59 8.03 4.59 1.50
CA TYR A 59 8.07 4.80 2.95
C TYR A 59 7.92 3.50 3.74
N ALA A 60 6.94 2.66 3.37
CA ALA A 60 6.73 1.36 4.02
C ALA A 60 7.95 0.44 3.88
N LEU A 61 8.56 0.39 2.69
CA LEU A 61 9.77 -0.40 2.44
C LEU A 61 10.99 0.11 3.23
N ASP A 62 11.15 1.43 3.36
CA ASP A 62 12.24 2.01 4.14
C ASP A 62 12.07 1.77 5.64
N GLN A 63 10.83 1.82 6.15
CA GLN A 63 10.53 1.48 7.54
C GLN A 63 10.85 0.01 7.84
N ILE A 64 10.41 -0.92 6.99
CA ILE A 64 10.72 -2.35 7.11
C ILE A 64 12.24 -2.59 7.08
N ARG A 65 12.97 -1.91 6.20
CA ARG A 65 14.44 -2.00 6.14
C ARG A 65 15.13 -1.44 7.39
N SER A 66 14.58 -0.40 7.99
CA SER A 66 15.08 0.19 9.23
C SER A 66 14.92 -0.77 10.41
N GLU A 67 13.73 -1.37 10.52
CA GLU A 67 13.39 -2.34 11.57
C GLU A 67 14.24 -3.62 11.45
N ASN A 68 14.46 -4.14 10.23
CA ASN A 68 15.28 -5.33 10.00
C ASN A 68 16.80 -5.08 10.11
N ARG A 69 17.28 -3.82 10.15
CA ARG A 69 18.71 -3.52 10.37
C ARG A 69 19.15 -3.66 11.82
N HIS A 70 18.21 -3.75 12.76
CA HIS A 70 18.48 -3.86 14.19
C HIS A 70 18.19 -5.28 14.74
N GLY A 71 17.94 -6.26 13.85
CA GLY A 71 17.72 -7.68 14.18
C GLY A 71 18.95 -8.55 13.93
#